data_AF-A0A519UDV2-F1
#
_entry.id   AF-A0A519UDV2-F1
#
_cell.length_a   1.000
_cell.length_b   1.000
_cell.length_c   1.000
_cell.angle_alpha   90.00
_cell.angle_beta   90.00
_cell.angle_gamma   90.00
#
_symmetry.space_group_name_H-M   'P 1'
#
loop_
_entity.id
_entity.type
_entity.pdbx_description
1 polymer ?
#
loop_
_entity_poly.entity_id
_entity_poly.type
_entity_poly.pdbx_seq_one_letter_code
_entity_poly.pdbx_strand_id
1 'polypeptide(L)'
;MRYAAGAAGGQLLYNTVATPRGGQYQLTLPDGSQVWLNAASSLRFPVAFTGSERRVELTGEAYFEVAKDAKHPFKVAARGAEVTVLGTHFDVQAYVELGQYDATSAKVFGEWAKAYKGIRACNYFLENVDKVTSTNTTLISQFKGEARALRAYQYVKLASLFGDVPLIT
;
A
#
# COMPACT_ATOMS: atom_id res chain seq x y z
N MET A 1 -46.32 26.82 8.43
CA MET A 1 -44.98 27.38 8.12
C MET A 1 -44.13 26.27 7.53
N ARG A 2 -43.61 26.47 6.31
CA ARG A 2 -42.62 25.58 5.68
C ARG A 2 -41.23 26.08 6.06
N TYR A 3 -40.35 25.19 6.50
CA TYR A 3 -38.92 25.47 6.51
C TYR A 3 -38.26 24.66 5.39
N ALA A 4 -37.75 25.37 4.40
CA ALA A 4 -36.66 24.90 3.55
C ALA A 4 -35.35 25.34 4.21
N ALA A 5 -34.45 24.40 4.46
CA ALA A 5 -33.05 24.64 4.79
C ALA A 5 -32.29 23.48 4.14
N GLY A 6 -31.50 23.69 3.08
CA GLY A 6 -30.32 24.54 3.10
C GLY A 6 -29.16 23.64 3.49
N ALA A 7 -28.47 23.06 2.50
CA ALA A 7 -27.34 22.16 2.69
C ALA A 7 -26.27 22.81 3.57
N ALA A 8 -26.13 22.35 4.81
CA ALA A 8 -25.05 22.74 5.70
C ALA A 8 -24.00 21.63 5.68
N GLY A 9 -22.79 21.98 5.23
CA GLY A 9 -21.61 21.13 5.25
C GLY A 9 -21.20 20.78 6.68
N GLY A 10 -21.83 19.74 7.24
CA GLY A 10 -21.36 19.09 8.45
C GLY A 10 -20.04 18.40 8.15
N GLN A 11 -19.00 18.74 8.90
CA GLN A 11 -17.70 18.09 8.81
C GLN A 11 -17.90 16.60 9.13
N LEU A 12 -17.77 15.72 8.13
CA LEU A 12 -17.87 14.28 8.33
C LEU A 12 -16.76 13.85 9.30
N LEU A 13 -17.17 13.40 10.49
CA LEU A 13 -16.27 12.78 11.46
C LEU A 13 -16.02 11.33 11.05
N TYR A 14 -14.79 10.85 11.25
CA TYR A 14 -14.35 9.53 10.84
C TYR A 14 -13.87 8.71 12.02
N ASN A 15 -14.17 7.42 11.98
CA ASN A 15 -13.57 6.39 12.81
C ASN A 15 -12.51 5.65 11.99
N THR A 16 -11.45 5.21 12.67
CA THR A 16 -10.43 4.33 12.09
C THR A 16 -10.24 3.13 13.01
N VAL A 17 -10.37 1.93 12.45
CA VAL A 17 -10.08 0.68 13.13
C VAL A 17 -8.88 0.04 12.44
N ALA A 18 -7.96 -0.52 13.23
CA ALA A 18 -6.77 -1.20 12.72
C ALA A 18 -6.51 -2.47 13.50
N THR A 19 -6.06 -3.51 12.79
CA THR A 19 -5.66 -4.80 13.36
C THR A 19 -4.13 -4.91 13.38
N PRO A 20 -3.54 -5.42 14.48
CA PRO A 20 -2.11 -5.72 14.49
C PRO A 20 -1.78 -6.92 13.59
N ARG A 21 -0.50 -7.19 13.38
CA ARG A 21 -0.05 -8.43 12.72
C ARG A 21 -0.55 -9.64 13.52
N GLY A 22 -1.12 -10.61 12.81
CA GLY A 22 -1.69 -11.83 13.40
C GLY A 22 -3.06 -11.65 14.09
N GLY A 23 -3.65 -10.46 14.07
CA GLY A 23 -4.97 -10.19 14.65
C GLY A 23 -6.07 -10.11 13.60
N GLN A 24 -7.28 -10.51 13.95
CA GLN A 24 -8.50 -10.28 13.16
C GLN A 24 -9.50 -9.50 14.00
N TYR A 25 -10.35 -8.71 13.37
CA TYR A 25 -11.38 -7.95 14.06
C TYR A 25 -12.65 -7.84 13.24
N GLN A 26 -13.79 -8.11 13.87
CA GLN A 26 -15.11 -7.95 13.25
C GLN A 26 -15.76 -6.67 13.78
N LEU A 27 -16.33 -5.88 12.88
CA LEU A 27 -17.09 -4.68 13.23
C LEU A 27 -18.37 -4.55 12.41
N THR A 28 -19.35 -3.86 12.98
CA THR A 28 -20.59 -3.46 12.30
C THR A 28 -20.54 -1.96 12.02
N LEU A 29 -20.79 -1.60 10.76
CA LEU A 29 -20.82 -0.22 10.30
C LEU A 29 -22.15 0.47 10.62
N PRO A 30 -22.23 1.82 10.58
CA PRO A 30 -23.46 2.55 10.90
C PRO A 30 -24.68 2.24 10.01
N ASP A 31 -24.47 1.69 8.81
CA ASP A 31 -25.53 1.23 7.89
C ASP A 31 -25.96 -0.22 8.13
N GLY A 32 -25.39 -0.90 9.13
CA GLY A 32 -25.64 -2.31 9.43
C GLY A 32 -24.78 -3.30 8.63
N SER A 33 -23.89 -2.82 7.75
CA SER A 33 -22.95 -3.70 7.04
C SER A 33 -21.94 -4.31 8.01
N GLN A 34 -21.56 -5.57 7.80
CA GLN A 34 -20.57 -6.26 8.63
C GLN A 34 -19.22 -6.32 7.89
N VAL A 35 -18.13 -6.12 8.63
CA VAL A 35 -16.77 -6.15 8.09
C VAL A 35 -15.87 -6.99 8.98
N TRP A 36 -15.12 -7.90 8.37
CA TRP A 36 -14.06 -8.66 9.01
C TRP A 36 -12.73 -8.15 8.49
N LEU A 37 -11.96 -7.48 9.35
CA LEU A 37 -10.60 -7.04 9.06
C LEU A 37 -9.62 -8.16 9.35
N ASN A 38 -8.78 -8.46 8.37
CA ASN A 38 -7.72 -9.45 8.50
C ASN A 38 -6.47 -8.82 9.15
N ALA A 39 -5.38 -9.58 9.29
CA ALA A 39 -4.15 -9.10 9.94
C ALA A 39 -3.56 -7.85 9.27
N ALA A 40 -2.92 -6.97 10.04
CA ALA A 40 -2.23 -5.78 9.52
C ALA A 40 -3.07 -4.92 8.56
N SER A 41 -4.36 -4.77 8.88
CA SER A 41 -5.35 -4.08 8.05
C SER A 41 -5.92 -2.86 8.79
N SER A 42 -6.44 -1.90 8.04
CA SER A 42 -7.11 -0.74 8.61
C SER A 42 -8.29 -0.30 7.75
N LEU A 43 -9.39 0.03 8.41
CA LEU A 43 -10.59 0.58 7.80
C LEU A 43 -10.89 1.95 8.40
N ARG A 44 -11.08 2.95 7.54
CA ARG A 44 -11.55 4.29 7.90
C ARG A 44 -12.92 4.52 7.30
N PHE A 45 -13.87 4.98 8.12
CA PHE A 45 -15.27 5.15 7.73
C PHE A 45 -15.93 6.29 8.52
N PRO A 46 -16.98 6.94 7.98
CA PRO A 46 -17.64 8.03 8.69
C PRO A 46 -18.46 7.52 9.89
N VAL A 47 -18.65 8.36 10.90
CA VAL A 47 -19.48 8.04 12.08
C VAL A 47 -20.93 7.75 11.70
N ALA A 48 -21.42 8.37 10.62
CA ALA A 48 -22.72 8.08 10.02
C ALA A 48 -22.66 8.31 8.50
N PHE A 49 -23.38 7.49 7.74
CA PHE A 49 -23.53 7.66 6.29
C PHE A 49 -24.70 8.61 6.00
N THR A 50 -24.42 9.90 5.86
CA THR A 50 -25.42 10.95 5.63
C THR A 50 -25.47 11.48 4.20
N GLY A 51 -24.54 11.02 3.34
CA GLY A 51 -24.45 11.44 1.94
C GLY A 51 -25.24 10.54 0.99
N SER A 52 -25.06 10.77 -0.32
CA SER A 52 -25.64 9.93 -1.38
C SER A 52 -24.94 8.58 -1.56
N GLU A 53 -23.86 8.33 -0.83
CA GLU A 53 -23.04 7.12 -0.91
C GLU A 53 -22.52 6.71 0.47
N ARG A 54 -22.21 5.42 0.61
CA ARG A 54 -21.62 4.82 1.80
C ARG A 54 -20.16 4.50 1.51
N ARG A 55 -19.26 5.44 1.81
CA ARG A 55 -17.84 5.32 1.44
C ARG A 55 -16.95 4.95 2.62
N VAL A 56 -16.06 3.99 2.40
CA VAL A 56 -15.02 3.57 3.35
C VAL A 56 -13.66 3.49 2.65
N GLU A 57 -12.58 3.65 3.41
CA GLU A 57 -11.20 3.56 2.95
C GLU A 57 -10.52 2.35 3.61
N LEU A 58 -9.96 1.44 2.80
CA LEU A 58 -9.33 0.21 3.26
C LEU A 58 -7.84 0.17 2.92
N THR A 59 -7.04 -0.29 3.88
CA THR A 59 -5.67 -0.79 3.69
C THR A 59 -5.57 -2.20 4.26
N GLY A 60 -4.85 -3.11 3.60
CA GLY A 60 -4.78 -4.51 4.02
C GLY A 60 -5.93 -5.33 3.44
N GLU A 61 -6.51 -6.26 4.16
CA GLU A 61 -7.58 -7.14 3.68
C GLU A 61 -8.81 -7.07 4.57
N ALA A 62 -9.98 -7.08 3.92
CA ALA A 62 -11.24 -7.17 4.61
C ALA A 62 -12.30 -7.89 3.78
N TYR A 63 -13.08 -8.71 4.47
CA TYR A 63 -14.31 -9.29 3.95
C TYR A 63 -15.50 -8.43 4.36
N PHE A 64 -16.39 -8.14 3.40
CA PHE A 64 -17.55 -7.26 3.58
C PHE A 64 -18.84 -8.02 3.32
N GLU A 65 -19.81 -7.82 4.22
CA GLU A 65 -21.22 -8.16 4.01
C GLU A 65 -22.03 -6.87 4.01
N VAL A 66 -22.35 -6.37 2.82
CA VAL A 66 -22.95 -5.03 2.66
C VAL A 66 -24.47 -5.11 2.72
N ALA A 67 -25.06 -4.29 3.60
CA ALA A 67 -26.50 -4.10 3.68
C ALA A 67 -27.05 -3.60 2.32
N LYS A 68 -28.12 -4.23 1.83
CA LYS A 68 -28.74 -3.88 0.56
C LYS A 68 -29.33 -2.47 0.63
N ASP A 69 -28.79 -1.57 -0.20
CA ASP A 69 -29.36 -0.24 -0.41
C ASP A 69 -28.95 0.24 -1.81
N ALA A 70 -29.91 0.17 -2.75
CA ALA A 70 -29.70 0.59 -4.13
C ALA A 70 -29.71 2.13 -4.28
N LYS A 71 -30.26 2.86 -3.32
CA LYS A 71 -30.33 4.33 -3.35
C LYS A 71 -29.03 4.98 -2.87
N HIS A 72 -28.27 4.27 -2.03
CA HIS A 72 -26.98 4.71 -1.51
C HIS A 72 -25.91 3.64 -1.77
N PRO A 73 -25.20 3.68 -2.90
CA PRO A 73 -24.16 2.71 -3.24
C PRO A 73 -23.07 2.66 -2.16
N PHE A 74 -22.55 1.46 -1.90
CA PHE A 74 -21.44 1.23 -1.00
C PHE A 74 -20.13 1.20 -1.77
N LYS A 75 -19.15 1.98 -1.30
CA LYS A 75 -17.87 2.21 -1.97
C LYS A 75 -16.71 1.91 -1.07
N VAL A 76 -15.83 1.01 -1.51
CA VAL A 76 -14.56 0.70 -0.83
C VAL A 76 -13.43 1.28 -1.66
N ALA A 77 -12.79 2.33 -1.15
CA ALA A 77 -11.58 2.90 -1.73
C ALA A 77 -10.35 2.15 -1.19
N ALA A 78 -9.58 1.53 -2.08
CA ALA A 78 -8.42 0.74 -1.70
C ALA A 78 -7.32 0.81 -2.78
N ARG A 79 -6.07 1.13 -2.38
CA ARG A 79 -4.89 1.22 -3.28
C ARG A 79 -5.10 2.05 -4.56
N GLY A 80 -5.93 3.09 -4.51
CA GLY A 80 -6.22 3.95 -5.68
C GLY A 80 -7.27 3.39 -6.64
N ALA A 81 -7.85 2.22 -6.34
CA ALA A 81 -9.03 1.68 -6.98
C ALA A 81 -10.27 1.88 -6.08
N GLU A 82 -11.46 1.81 -6.68
CA GLU A 82 -12.74 1.91 -5.97
C GLU A 82 -13.65 0.75 -6.39
N VAL A 83 -14.12 -0.02 -5.41
CA VAL A 83 -15.12 -1.07 -5.60
C VAL A 83 -16.48 -0.50 -5.21
N THR A 84 -17.45 -0.54 -6.12
CA THR A 84 -18.82 -0.07 -5.87
C THR A 84 -19.80 -1.24 -5.90
N VAL A 85 -20.60 -1.39 -4.85
CA VAL A 85 -21.63 -2.43 -4.74
C VAL A 85 -22.93 -1.85 -4.19
N LEU A 86 -24.05 -2.53 -4.47
CA LEU A 86 -25.38 -2.12 -3.99
C LEU A 86 -25.90 -3.01 -2.83
N GLY A 87 -25.20 -4.11 -2.55
CA GLY A 87 -25.59 -5.10 -1.54
C GLY A 87 -25.16 -6.50 -1.96
N THR A 88 -23.94 -6.86 -1.60
CA THR A 88 -23.27 -8.12 -1.93
C THR A 88 -22.30 -8.48 -0.81
N HIS A 89 -21.76 -9.70 -0.86
CA HIS A 89 -20.71 -10.15 0.03
C HIS A 89 -19.46 -10.32 -0.84
N PHE A 90 -18.34 -9.76 -0.42
CA PHE A 90 -17.12 -9.76 -1.23
C PHE A 90 -15.89 -9.55 -0.35
N ASP A 91 -14.75 -9.99 -0.85
CA ASP A 91 -13.45 -9.81 -0.21
C ASP A 91 -12.62 -8.77 -0.96
N VAL A 92 -11.86 -7.95 -0.24
CA VAL A 92 -10.93 -6.98 -0.81
C VAL A 92 -9.55 -7.18 -0.22
N GLN A 93 -8.60 -7.60 -1.05
CA GLN A 93 -7.18 -7.71 -0.72
C GLN A 93 -6.40 -6.50 -1.24
N ALA A 94 -6.08 -5.60 -0.34
CA ALA A 94 -5.40 -4.33 -0.58
C ALA A 94 -4.09 -4.21 0.22
N TYR A 95 -3.38 -5.33 0.43
CA TYR A 95 -2.02 -5.28 0.95
C TYR A 95 -1.07 -4.65 -0.05
N VAL A 96 -0.26 -3.73 0.45
CA VAL A 96 0.78 -3.05 -0.31
C VAL A 96 1.90 -4.03 -0.74
N GLU A 97 2.06 -5.12 0.00
CA GLU A 97 3.07 -6.16 -0.23
C GLU A 97 2.63 -7.21 -1.28
N LEU A 98 1.33 -7.30 -1.63
CA LEU A 98 0.81 -8.28 -2.59
C LEU A 98 1.05 -7.92 -4.08
N GLY A 99 1.96 -7.00 -4.38
CA GLY A 99 2.61 -6.94 -5.69
C GLY A 99 1.74 -6.65 -6.92
N GLN A 100 0.42 -6.39 -6.82
CA GLN A 100 -0.33 -5.95 -7.99
C GLN A 100 0.02 -4.51 -8.32
N TYR A 101 1.00 -4.34 -9.19
CA TYR A 101 1.38 -3.08 -9.79
C TYR A 101 1.54 -3.31 -11.29
N ASP A 102 0.86 -2.49 -12.11
CA ASP A 102 1.12 -2.48 -13.54
C ASP A 102 2.35 -1.61 -13.88
N ALA A 103 2.81 -1.68 -15.13
CA ALA A 103 3.96 -0.94 -15.63
C ALA A 103 3.78 0.60 -15.60
N THR A 104 2.58 1.11 -15.33
CA THR A 104 2.27 2.55 -15.27
C THR A 104 2.25 3.10 -13.84
N SER A 105 2.33 2.24 -12.83
CA SER A 105 2.38 2.64 -11.43
C SER A 105 3.60 3.52 -11.14
N ALA A 106 3.36 4.78 -10.78
CA ALA A 106 4.41 5.72 -10.34
C ALA A 106 5.24 5.18 -9.17
N LYS A 107 4.67 4.30 -8.35
CA LYS A 107 5.37 3.63 -7.26
C LYS A 107 6.38 2.59 -7.77
N VAL A 108 6.04 1.83 -8.82
CA VAL A 108 6.97 0.88 -9.46
C VAL A 108 8.14 1.65 -10.03
N PHE A 109 7.87 2.71 -10.81
CA PHE A 109 8.92 3.56 -11.37
C PHE A 109 9.82 4.14 -10.28
N GLY A 110 9.24 4.63 -9.18
CA GLY A 110 9.99 5.16 -8.06
C GLY A 110 10.88 4.14 -7.36
N GLU A 111 10.38 2.92 -7.10
CA GLU A 111 11.18 1.86 -6.47
C GLU A 111 12.27 1.33 -7.40
N TRP A 112 11.98 1.15 -8.70
CA TRP A 112 12.98 0.81 -9.72
C TRP A 112 14.07 1.89 -9.80
N ALA A 113 13.69 3.17 -9.91
CA ALA A 113 14.66 4.26 -10.01
C ALA A 113 15.59 4.33 -8.79
N LYS A 114 15.05 4.14 -7.58
CA LYS A 114 15.84 4.09 -6.34
C LYS A 114 16.80 2.90 -6.32
N ALA A 115 16.31 1.70 -6.65
CA ALA A 115 17.13 0.49 -6.65
C ALA A 115 18.27 0.58 -7.68
N TYR A 116 17.98 0.99 -8.92
CA TYR A 116 18.99 1.16 -9.96
C TYR A 116 19.98 2.30 -9.66
N LYS A 117 19.55 3.35 -8.94
CA LYS A 117 20.49 4.36 -8.43
C LYS A 117 21.50 3.74 -7.45
N GLY A 118 21.04 2.87 -6.54
CA GLY A 118 21.90 2.13 -5.61
C GLY A 118 22.85 1.14 -6.32
N ILE A 119 22.34 0.38 -7.29
CA ILE A 119 23.13 -0.55 -8.11
C ILE A 119 24.23 0.21 -8.85
N ARG A 120 23.90 1.31 -9.53
CA ARG A 120 24.89 2.14 -10.24
C ARG A 120 25.96 2.70 -9.30
N ALA A 121 25.59 3.14 -8.10
CA ALA A 121 26.56 3.61 -7.12
C ALA A 121 27.54 2.50 -6.70
N CYS A 122 27.03 1.27 -6.49
CA CYS A 122 27.88 0.12 -6.15
C CYS A 122 28.81 -0.26 -7.31
N ASN A 123 28.32 -0.30 -8.54
CA ASN A 123 29.15 -0.58 -9.72
C ASN A 123 30.24 0.48 -9.89
N TYR A 124 29.87 1.75 -9.83
CA TYR A 124 30.84 2.86 -9.89
C TYR A 124 31.91 2.74 -8.82
N PHE A 125 31.54 2.43 -7.58
CA PHE A 125 32.52 2.22 -6.51
C PHE A 125 33.46 1.05 -6.82
N LEU A 126 32.91 -0.12 -7.20
CA LEU A 126 33.69 -1.33 -7.48
C LEU A 126 34.66 -1.15 -8.66
N GLU A 127 34.28 -0.38 -9.68
CA GLU A 127 35.11 -0.06 -10.86
C GLU A 127 36.24 0.92 -10.58
N ASN A 128 36.12 1.73 -9.51
CA ASN A 128 37.04 2.85 -9.26
C ASN A 128 37.84 2.72 -7.96
N VAL A 129 37.43 1.88 -7.01
CA VAL A 129 38.09 1.78 -5.70
C VAL A 129 39.55 1.36 -5.81
N ASP A 130 39.92 0.53 -6.79
CA ASP A 130 41.31 0.09 -7.00
C ASP A 130 42.23 1.19 -7.55
N LYS A 131 41.65 2.29 -8.04
CA LYS A 131 42.41 3.46 -8.52
C LYS A 131 42.84 4.37 -7.36
N VAL A 132 42.29 4.16 -6.17
CA VAL A 132 42.60 4.96 -4.98
C VAL A 132 43.89 4.45 -4.36
N THR A 133 44.94 5.26 -4.38
CA THR A 133 46.19 4.97 -3.68
C THR A 133 45.95 4.97 -2.18
N SER A 134 46.00 3.80 -1.54
CA SER A 134 45.82 3.63 -0.11
C SER A 134 46.81 2.62 0.44
N THR A 135 47.34 2.88 1.64
CA THR A 135 48.16 1.94 2.38
C THR A 135 47.34 0.88 3.11
N ASN A 136 46.02 1.09 3.26
CA ASN A 136 45.13 0.18 3.97
C ASN A 136 44.31 -0.67 2.99
N THR A 137 44.93 -1.73 2.47
CA THR A 137 44.34 -2.66 1.49
C THR A 137 43.24 -3.54 2.09
N THR A 138 43.27 -3.79 3.40
CA THR A 138 42.23 -4.52 4.13
C THR A 138 40.91 -3.76 4.10
N LEU A 139 40.95 -2.45 4.35
CA LEU A 139 39.76 -1.61 4.34
C LEU A 139 39.11 -1.55 2.94
N ILE A 140 39.92 -1.45 1.88
CA ILE A 140 39.44 -1.53 0.49
C ILE A 140 38.71 -2.86 0.24
N SER A 141 39.29 -3.96 0.70
CA SER A 141 38.70 -5.30 0.52
C SER A 141 37.36 -5.43 1.25
N GLN A 142 37.26 -4.87 2.46
CA GLN A 142 36.01 -4.83 3.23
C GLN A 142 34.93 -4.04 2.49
N PHE A 143 35.23 -2.82 2.03
CA PHE A 143 34.26 -2.00 1.32
C PHE A 143 33.81 -2.62 0.00
N LYS A 144 34.69 -3.34 -0.71
CA LYS A 144 34.28 -4.14 -1.88
C LYS A 144 33.27 -5.23 -1.50
N GLY A 145 33.46 -5.89 -0.36
CA GLY A 145 32.51 -6.86 0.19
C GLY A 145 31.14 -6.23 0.47
N GLU A 146 31.13 -5.11 1.20
CA GLU A 146 29.93 -4.35 1.54
C GLU A 146 29.18 -3.84 0.30
N ALA A 147 29.90 -3.29 -0.68
CA ALA A 147 29.31 -2.82 -1.94
C ALA A 147 28.64 -3.96 -2.73
N ARG A 148 29.24 -5.17 -2.75
CA ARG A 148 28.62 -6.34 -3.37
C ARG A 148 27.36 -6.79 -2.63
N ALA A 149 27.39 -6.80 -1.30
CA ALA A 149 26.24 -7.14 -0.47
C ALA A 149 25.08 -6.15 -0.68
N LEU A 150 25.37 -4.84 -0.68
CA LEU A 150 24.38 -3.80 -0.96
C LEU A 150 23.79 -3.93 -2.36
N ARG A 151 24.62 -4.18 -3.37
CA ARG A 151 24.16 -4.42 -4.74
C ARG A 151 23.24 -5.65 -4.82
N ALA A 152 23.63 -6.76 -4.20
CA ALA A 152 22.82 -7.97 -4.14
C ALA A 152 21.47 -7.72 -3.43
N TYR A 153 21.48 -6.95 -2.33
CA TYR A 153 20.25 -6.57 -1.64
C TYR A 153 19.27 -5.81 -2.54
N GLN A 154 19.76 -4.88 -3.39
CA GLN A 154 18.87 -4.19 -4.33
C GLN A 154 18.21 -5.15 -5.33
N TYR A 155 18.96 -6.14 -5.84
CA TYR A 155 18.41 -7.15 -6.73
C TYR A 155 17.40 -8.06 -6.04
N VAL A 156 17.72 -8.56 -4.83
CA VAL A 156 16.79 -9.39 -4.04
C VAL A 156 15.52 -8.60 -3.73
N LYS A 157 15.63 -7.32 -3.36
CA LYS A 157 14.48 -6.45 -3.11
C LYS A 157 13.62 -6.32 -4.37
N LEU A 158 14.22 -6.00 -5.52
CA LEU A 158 13.45 -5.89 -6.78
C LEU A 158 12.79 -7.23 -7.13
N ALA A 159 13.49 -8.35 -6.97
CA ALA A 159 12.96 -9.66 -7.30
C ALA A 159 11.82 -10.08 -6.38
N SER A 160 11.93 -9.79 -5.08
CA SER A 160 10.85 -10.04 -4.12
C SER A 160 9.60 -9.21 -4.38
N LEU A 161 9.75 -8.02 -4.99
CA LEU A 161 8.63 -7.10 -5.22
C LEU A 161 8.00 -7.27 -6.61
N PHE A 162 8.78 -7.69 -7.61
CA PHE A 162 8.38 -7.61 -9.02
C PHE A 162 8.66 -8.89 -9.83
N GLY A 163 9.26 -9.94 -9.26
CA GLY A 163 9.59 -11.18 -9.97
C GLY A 163 10.93 -11.12 -10.71
N ASP A 164 10.99 -11.56 -11.96
CA ASP A 164 12.26 -11.59 -12.71
C ASP A 164 12.79 -10.17 -12.98
N VAL A 165 14.05 -9.92 -12.60
CA VAL A 165 14.71 -8.62 -12.74
C VAL A 165 15.98 -8.80 -13.56
N PRO A 166 16.19 -8.00 -14.63
CA PRO A 166 17.39 -8.09 -15.44
C PRO A 166 18.62 -7.65 -14.63
N LEU A 167 19.63 -8.52 -14.60
CA LEU A 167 20.93 -8.23 -14.05
C LEU A 167 21.67 -7.25 -14.98
N ILE A 168 22.02 -6.09 -14.45
CA ILE A 168 22.91 -5.14 -15.12
C ILE A 168 24.30 -5.34 -14.50
N THR A 169 25.19 -5.94 -15.29
CA THR A 169 26.60 -6.17 -14.96
C THR A 169 27.43 -4.96 -15.30
#